data_AF-A0AAU1G104-F1
#
_entry.id   AF-A0AAU1G104-F1
#
_cell.length_a   1.000
_cell.length_b   1.000
_cell.length_c   1.000
_cell.angle_alpha   90.00
_cell.angle_beta   90.00
_cell.angle_gamma   90.00
#
_symmetry.space_group_name_H-M   'P 1'
#
loop_
_entity.id
_entity.type
_entity.pdbx_description
1 polymer ?
#
loop_
_entity_poly.entity_id
_entity_poly.type
_entity_poly.pdbx_seq_one_letter_code
_entity_poly.pdbx_strand_id
1 'polypeptide(L)'
;MAGFTVHLDEHAGPASTHALVIGVGAYEHLDGGPSPTDHPGAVGMRQLSSPPRSARAFATWMIDQYLDKGRPLGSLALLLSEAAPAPFVHPKTQGEHGVEPATIDNIVAAVTEWKDRGDHDQARLVFYFCGHGISLGVDTSLLAADVFADRNSPLNGALHFEALTRGLNNCRAGQQVFFVDACREGSDALVRQVGTDSLGRVPVAGNVRPDGFVPREHAIIYATLHGAEAVARAGGVSLFTDALLRSFDGAGSENTEDSVWRVTTATLLHATVRFMREPSFAGSLVGASVPVGKESFDFDFHELRGDPVVPVYIGCKDPADNARAEFICRHPEQAERRRPPPAPGEEPDLGEWALFLPFGRYEVEAVLGPEDVRSNELDARPPLFRIGLARP
;
A
#
# COMPACT_ATOMS: atom_id res chain seq x y z
N MET A 1 -6.24 -21.57 19.69
CA MET A 1 -6.15 -20.90 18.38
C MET A 1 -5.60 -19.52 18.63
N ALA A 2 -4.58 -19.11 17.89
CA ALA A 2 -3.95 -17.81 18.12
C ALA A 2 -4.89 -16.68 17.66
N GLY A 3 -4.99 -15.63 18.45
CA GLY A 3 -6.03 -14.59 18.33
C GLY A 3 -5.75 -13.51 17.29
N PHE A 4 -5.18 -13.85 16.13
CA PHE A 4 -4.74 -12.84 15.13
C PHE A 4 -5.89 -12.30 14.27
N THR A 5 -7.01 -13.03 14.19
CA THR A 5 -8.13 -12.71 13.31
C THR A 5 -8.96 -11.56 13.87
N VAL A 6 -9.02 -10.43 13.16
CA VAL A 6 -9.83 -9.26 13.50
C VAL A 6 -11.09 -9.13 12.65
N HIS A 7 -11.21 -9.93 11.59
CA HIS A 7 -12.43 -10.06 10.79
C HIS A 7 -12.59 -11.51 10.34
N LEU A 8 -13.80 -12.05 10.50
CA LEU A 8 -14.18 -13.38 10.04
C LEU A 8 -15.62 -13.35 9.55
N ASP A 9 -15.84 -13.79 8.32
CA ASP A 9 -17.16 -14.15 7.82
C ASP A 9 -17.40 -15.63 8.07
N GLU A 10 -18.28 -15.95 9.03
CA GLU A 10 -18.66 -17.33 9.38
C GLU A 10 -19.35 -18.07 8.22
N HIS A 11 -19.75 -17.35 7.17
CA HIS A 11 -20.36 -17.89 5.95
C HIS A 11 -19.40 -17.91 4.76
N ALA A 12 -18.11 -17.61 4.97
CA ALA A 12 -17.10 -17.65 3.93
C ALA A 12 -17.05 -19.02 3.25
N GLY A 13 -17.29 -19.04 1.93
CA GLY A 13 -17.19 -20.24 1.10
C GLY A 13 -15.76 -20.50 0.61
N PRO A 14 -15.53 -21.58 -0.16
CA PRO A 14 -14.22 -21.91 -0.73
C PRO A 14 -13.65 -20.82 -1.65
N ALA A 15 -14.53 -20.01 -2.26
CA ALA A 15 -14.17 -18.85 -3.06
C ALA A 15 -14.18 -17.58 -2.18
N SER A 16 -13.18 -17.45 -1.32
CA SER A 16 -13.03 -16.30 -0.42
C SER A 16 -11.63 -15.72 -0.47
N THR A 17 -11.52 -14.46 -0.11
CA THR A 17 -10.25 -13.76 0.10
C THR A 17 -9.86 -13.81 1.57
N HIS A 18 -8.63 -14.23 1.84
CA HIS A 18 -8.05 -14.25 3.19
C HIS A 18 -6.85 -13.31 3.21
N ALA A 19 -6.88 -12.34 4.13
CA ALA A 19 -5.84 -11.33 4.26
C ALA A 19 -5.00 -11.53 5.52
N LEU A 20 -3.68 -11.34 5.40
CA LEU A 20 -2.73 -11.19 6.50
C LEU A 20 -2.06 -9.83 6.38
N VAL A 21 -2.25 -8.98 7.38
CA VAL A 21 -1.78 -7.59 7.40
C VAL A 21 -0.83 -7.41 8.58
N ILE A 22 0.40 -6.97 8.32
CA ILE A 22 1.46 -6.85 9.31
C ILE A 22 2.03 -5.43 9.26
N GLY A 23 2.08 -4.75 10.41
CA GLY A 23 2.69 -3.42 10.54
C GLY A 23 3.68 -3.37 11.72
N VAL A 24 4.96 -3.19 11.42
CA VAL A 24 6.03 -3.19 12.45
C VAL A 24 6.62 -1.79 12.58
N GLY A 25 6.27 -1.10 13.66
CA GLY A 25 6.77 0.24 13.97
C GLY A 25 7.67 0.28 15.20
N ALA A 26 7.30 -0.49 16.23
CA ALA A 26 8.11 -0.71 17.42
C ALA A 26 8.95 -1.98 17.28
N TYR A 27 10.25 -1.82 17.53
CA TYR A 27 11.25 -2.88 17.48
C TYR A 27 11.99 -2.94 18.82
N GLU A 28 12.04 -4.12 19.40
CA GLU A 28 12.57 -4.36 20.75
C GLU A 28 14.05 -3.96 20.84
N HIS A 29 14.83 -4.34 19.83
CA HIS A 29 16.29 -4.27 19.84
C HIS A 29 16.89 -3.19 18.93
N LEU A 30 16.08 -2.37 18.27
CA LEU A 30 16.58 -1.22 17.51
C LEU A 30 16.70 0.02 18.39
N ASP A 31 17.36 1.07 17.88
CA ASP A 31 17.47 2.34 18.58
C ASP A 31 16.09 2.91 18.93
N GLY A 32 15.95 3.42 20.15
CA GLY A 32 14.68 3.84 20.75
C GLY A 32 13.75 2.70 21.22
N GLY A 33 14.17 1.43 21.08
CA GLY A 33 13.48 0.28 21.63
C GLY A 33 13.76 0.08 23.14
N PRO A 34 13.03 -0.81 23.81
CA PRO A 34 13.24 -1.13 25.23
C PRO A 34 14.56 -1.84 25.54
N SER A 35 15.13 -2.59 24.58
CA SER A 35 16.34 -3.40 24.75
C SER A 35 17.30 -3.26 23.56
N PRO A 36 17.76 -2.04 23.21
CA PRO A 36 18.53 -1.80 22.00
C PRO A 36 19.84 -2.61 22.00
N THR A 37 20.20 -3.15 20.85
CA THR A 37 21.42 -3.95 20.67
C THR A 37 22.59 -3.09 20.17
N ASP A 38 23.80 -3.52 20.49
CA ASP A 38 25.06 -2.98 19.96
C ASP A 38 25.49 -3.66 18.65
N HIS A 39 24.67 -4.57 18.11
CA HIS A 39 24.96 -5.29 16.87
C HIS A 39 25.18 -4.31 15.70
N PRO A 40 26.30 -4.38 14.95
CA PRO A 40 26.59 -3.41 13.89
C PRO A 40 25.55 -3.34 12.78
N GLY A 41 24.88 -4.46 12.48
CA GLY A 41 23.74 -4.49 11.54
C GLY A 41 22.48 -3.73 11.99
N ALA A 42 22.35 -3.35 13.27
CA ALA A 42 21.26 -2.53 13.78
C ALA A 42 21.56 -1.02 13.73
N VAL A 43 22.81 -0.64 13.46
CA VAL A 43 23.23 0.77 13.42
C VAL A 43 22.48 1.51 12.31
N GLY A 44 21.89 2.65 12.65
CA GLY A 44 21.10 3.48 11.72
C GLY A 44 19.63 3.05 11.59
N MET A 45 19.26 1.88 12.10
CA MET A 45 17.87 1.45 12.16
C MET A 45 17.20 1.97 13.44
N ARG A 46 16.01 2.54 13.28
CA ARG A 46 15.24 3.20 14.34
C ARG A 46 13.78 2.76 14.34
N GLN A 47 13.04 3.16 15.37
CA GLN A 47 11.59 3.01 15.42
C GLN A 47 10.90 3.73 14.24
N LEU A 48 9.80 3.16 13.75
CA LEU A 48 9.01 3.70 12.64
C LEU A 48 7.58 4.02 13.09
N SER A 49 7.07 5.20 12.73
CA SER A 49 5.71 5.61 13.12
C SER A 49 4.63 5.24 12.10
N SER A 50 5.00 5.13 10.81
CA SER A 50 4.06 4.88 9.73
C SER A 50 3.56 3.44 9.62
N PRO A 51 4.37 2.37 9.86
CA PRO A 51 3.95 1.04 9.47
C PRO A 51 2.69 0.51 10.17
N PRO A 52 2.51 0.70 11.49
CA PRO A 52 1.27 0.30 12.13
C PRO A 52 0.06 1.11 11.64
N ARG A 53 0.25 2.41 11.34
CA ARG A 53 -0.81 3.26 10.77
C ARG A 53 -1.21 2.78 9.37
N SER A 54 -0.22 2.45 8.54
CA SER A 54 -0.44 1.93 7.19
C SER A 54 -1.18 0.59 7.22
N ALA A 55 -0.75 -0.34 8.08
CA ALA A 55 -1.42 -1.63 8.28
C ALA A 55 -2.86 -1.47 8.78
N ARG A 56 -3.13 -0.58 9.74
CA ARG A 56 -4.50 -0.25 10.19
C ARG A 56 -5.34 0.28 9.04
N ALA A 57 -4.83 1.26 8.29
CA ALA A 57 -5.55 1.84 7.17
C ALA A 57 -5.89 0.81 6.08
N PHE A 58 -4.93 -0.06 5.74
CA PHE A 58 -5.15 -1.15 4.78
C PHE A 58 -6.16 -2.18 5.29
N ALA A 59 -6.07 -2.58 6.57
CA ALA A 59 -7.03 -3.51 7.17
C ALA A 59 -8.45 -2.92 7.22
N THR A 60 -8.58 -1.64 7.59
CA THR A 60 -9.85 -0.92 7.55
C THR A 60 -10.42 -0.88 6.14
N TRP A 61 -9.62 -0.56 5.13
CA TRP A 61 -10.05 -0.55 3.73
C TRP A 61 -10.49 -1.93 3.26
N MET A 62 -9.75 -2.99 3.56
CA MET A 62 -10.13 -4.37 3.23
C MET A 62 -11.49 -4.74 3.86
N ILE A 63 -11.73 -4.40 5.12
CA ILE A 63 -12.97 -4.77 5.78
C ILE A 63 -14.16 -3.93 5.26
N ASP A 64 -13.94 -2.65 5.00
CA ASP A 64 -15.01 -1.70 4.72
C ASP A 64 -15.35 -1.58 3.22
N GLN A 65 -14.30 -1.47 2.40
CA GLN A 65 -14.40 -1.07 0.99
C GLN A 65 -14.14 -2.19 0.00
N TYR A 66 -13.23 -3.14 0.30
CA TYR A 66 -12.92 -4.24 -0.61
C TYR A 66 -14.20 -4.97 -1.04
N LEU A 67 -14.28 -5.21 -2.34
CA LEU A 67 -15.39 -5.85 -3.00
C LEU A 67 -14.84 -6.67 -4.16
N ASP A 68 -15.15 -7.95 -4.12
CA ASP A 68 -15.00 -8.91 -5.22
C ASP A 68 -16.14 -9.90 -5.02
N LYS A 69 -17.11 -9.91 -5.93
CA LYS A 69 -18.30 -10.78 -5.82
C LYS A 69 -17.95 -12.26 -5.95
N GLY A 70 -16.87 -12.58 -6.68
CA GLY A 70 -16.40 -13.96 -6.86
C GLY A 70 -15.54 -14.44 -5.71
N ARG A 71 -14.87 -13.52 -4.99
CA ARG A 71 -14.01 -13.81 -3.84
C ARG A 71 -14.17 -12.73 -2.75
N PRO A 72 -15.32 -12.69 -2.04
CA PRO A 72 -15.53 -11.75 -0.95
C PRO A 72 -14.49 -11.95 0.15
N LEU A 73 -14.27 -10.92 0.98
CA LEU A 73 -13.38 -11.04 2.14
C LEU A 73 -13.97 -12.05 3.14
N GLY A 74 -13.29 -13.19 3.31
CA GLY A 74 -13.68 -14.23 4.25
C GLY A 74 -12.99 -14.09 5.61
N SER A 75 -11.73 -13.64 5.64
CA SER A 75 -11.05 -13.33 6.90
C SER A 75 -9.93 -12.31 6.77
N LEU A 76 -9.63 -11.59 7.85
CA LEU A 76 -8.47 -10.74 7.98
C LEU A 76 -7.76 -10.98 9.32
N ALA A 77 -6.48 -11.35 9.25
CA ALA A 77 -5.56 -11.38 10.38
C ALA A 77 -4.71 -10.11 10.43
N LEU A 78 -4.48 -9.57 11.63
CA LEU A 78 -3.76 -8.33 11.85
C LEU A 78 -2.71 -8.50 12.97
N LEU A 79 -1.46 -8.14 12.67
CA LEU A 79 -0.35 -8.08 13.62
C LEU A 79 0.26 -6.68 13.60
N LEU A 80 0.41 -6.07 14.78
CA LEU A 80 0.93 -4.70 14.90
C LEU A 80 1.94 -4.60 16.04
N SER A 81 3.11 -4.04 15.77
CA SER A 81 4.04 -3.63 16.81
C SER A 81 4.11 -2.11 16.88
N GLU A 82 3.56 -1.56 17.96
CA GLU A 82 3.37 -0.12 18.16
C GLU A 82 4.06 0.34 19.44
N ALA A 83 4.58 1.58 19.43
CA ALA A 83 5.17 2.17 20.64
C ALA A 83 4.11 2.37 21.75
N ALA A 84 2.86 2.61 21.35
CA ALA A 84 1.70 2.66 22.22
C ALA A 84 0.60 1.77 21.62
N PRO A 85 0.55 0.48 22.00
CA PRO A 85 -0.45 -0.45 21.49
C PRO A 85 -1.87 0.02 21.79
N ALA A 86 -2.74 -0.08 20.79
CA ALA A 86 -4.16 0.23 20.90
C ALA A 86 -4.99 -0.89 20.27
N PRO A 87 -6.25 -1.09 20.70
CA PRO A 87 -7.13 -2.04 20.01
C PRO A 87 -7.34 -1.63 18.55
N PHE A 88 -7.66 -2.60 17.70
CA PHE A 88 -8.19 -2.35 16.37
C PHE A 88 -9.71 -2.23 16.46
N VAL A 89 -10.26 -1.09 16.00
CA VAL A 89 -11.71 -0.86 15.95
C VAL A 89 -12.22 -1.34 14.60
N HIS A 90 -13.07 -2.36 14.62
CA HIS A 90 -13.65 -2.94 13.40
C HIS A 90 -14.57 -1.92 12.71
N PRO A 91 -14.35 -1.54 11.44
CA PRO A 91 -15.07 -0.42 10.82
C PRO A 91 -16.58 -0.65 10.66
N LYS A 92 -17.02 -1.89 10.45
CA LYS A 92 -18.46 -2.21 10.31
C LYS A 92 -19.21 -2.42 11.63
N THR A 93 -18.61 -3.13 12.59
CA THR A 93 -19.27 -3.51 13.86
C THR A 93 -18.95 -2.57 15.00
N GLN A 94 -17.93 -1.71 14.85
CA GLN A 94 -17.36 -0.86 15.90
C GLN A 94 -16.82 -1.63 17.11
N GLY A 95 -16.64 -2.96 16.99
CA GLY A 95 -16.05 -3.79 18.02
C GLY A 95 -14.54 -3.57 18.15
N GLU A 96 -14.03 -3.61 19.38
CA GLU A 96 -12.60 -3.52 19.66
C GLU A 96 -11.97 -4.93 19.67
N HIS A 97 -10.85 -5.07 18.97
CA HIS A 97 -10.05 -6.28 18.92
C HIS A 97 -8.66 -6.01 19.50
N GLY A 98 -8.22 -6.84 20.45
CA GLY A 98 -6.81 -6.88 20.82
C GLY A 98 -5.96 -7.28 19.63
N VAL A 99 -4.79 -6.65 19.48
CA VAL A 99 -3.87 -6.93 18.37
C VAL A 99 -2.55 -7.44 18.95
N GLU A 100 -2.15 -8.61 18.49
CA GLU A 100 -0.90 -9.24 18.91
C GLU A 100 0.31 -8.54 18.26
N PRO A 101 1.45 -8.46 18.98
CA PRO A 101 2.68 -7.89 18.43
C PRO A 101 3.18 -8.72 17.26
N ALA A 102 3.77 -8.06 16.28
CA ALA A 102 4.38 -8.67 15.10
C ALA A 102 5.79 -9.22 15.41
N THR A 103 5.90 -10.11 16.40
CA THR A 103 7.11 -10.91 16.65
C THR A 103 7.23 -12.01 15.59
N ILE A 104 8.42 -12.57 15.37
CA ILE A 104 8.58 -13.57 14.32
C ILE A 104 7.76 -14.84 14.61
N ASP A 105 7.61 -15.24 15.87
CA ASP A 105 6.79 -16.39 16.25
C ASP A 105 5.31 -16.15 15.92
N ASN A 106 4.79 -14.96 16.23
CA ASN A 106 3.42 -14.59 15.90
C ASN A 106 3.21 -14.51 14.38
N ILE A 107 4.16 -13.94 13.64
CA ILE A 107 4.12 -13.87 12.18
C ILE A 107 4.09 -15.28 11.58
N VAL A 108 4.95 -16.19 12.02
CA VAL A 108 4.97 -17.57 11.50
C VAL A 108 3.66 -18.29 11.81
N ALA A 109 3.14 -18.17 13.03
CA ALA A 109 1.86 -18.76 13.40
C ALA A 109 0.70 -18.19 12.57
N ALA A 110 0.67 -16.87 12.36
CA ALA A 110 -0.34 -16.21 11.55
C ALA A 110 -0.26 -16.61 10.06
N VAL A 111 0.95 -16.76 9.51
CA VAL A 111 1.15 -17.26 8.15
C VAL A 111 0.60 -18.68 7.99
N THR A 112 0.85 -19.57 8.96
CA THR A 112 0.30 -20.94 8.92
C THR A 112 -1.23 -20.92 8.94
N GLU A 113 -1.84 -20.18 9.87
CA GLU A 113 -3.31 -20.08 9.94
C GLU A 113 -3.91 -19.45 8.68
N TRP A 114 -3.30 -18.39 8.17
CA TRP A 114 -3.73 -17.69 6.96
C TRP A 114 -3.64 -18.58 5.71
N LYS A 115 -2.53 -19.32 5.54
CA LYS A 115 -2.36 -20.30 4.47
C LYS A 115 -3.45 -21.37 4.54
N ASP A 116 -3.72 -21.91 5.73
CA ASP A 116 -4.67 -23.00 5.90
C ASP A 116 -6.12 -22.55 5.63
N ARG A 117 -6.48 -21.31 6.00
CA ARG A 117 -7.78 -20.73 5.64
C ARG A 117 -7.98 -20.61 4.14
N GLY A 118 -6.95 -20.17 3.42
CA GLY A 118 -7.01 -20.01 1.96
C GLY A 118 -6.61 -21.25 1.17
N ASP A 119 -6.51 -22.44 1.78
CA ASP A 119 -6.06 -23.65 1.10
C ASP A 119 -7.16 -24.29 0.22
N HIS A 120 -7.72 -23.49 -0.70
CA HIS A 120 -8.76 -23.84 -1.66
C HIS A 120 -8.44 -23.26 -3.04
N ASP A 121 -8.79 -23.98 -4.12
CA ASP A 121 -8.42 -23.56 -5.50
C ASP A 121 -9.03 -22.22 -5.91
N GLN A 122 -10.20 -21.90 -5.38
CA GLN A 122 -10.93 -20.67 -5.70
C GLN A 122 -10.56 -19.51 -4.77
N ALA A 123 -9.78 -19.75 -3.72
CA ALA A 123 -9.42 -18.73 -2.74
C ALA A 123 -8.37 -17.76 -3.27
N ARG A 124 -8.36 -16.56 -2.66
CA ARG A 124 -7.31 -15.56 -2.83
C ARG A 124 -6.60 -15.32 -1.51
N LEU A 125 -5.27 -15.31 -1.57
CA LEU A 125 -4.42 -14.90 -0.47
C LEU A 125 -3.95 -13.45 -0.68
N VAL A 126 -4.12 -12.60 0.33
CA VAL A 126 -3.62 -11.23 0.36
C VAL A 126 -2.62 -11.09 1.49
N PHE A 127 -1.39 -10.72 1.18
CA PHE A 127 -0.35 -10.43 2.16
C PHE A 127 0.02 -8.96 2.08
N TYR A 128 -0.03 -8.26 3.20
CA TYR A 128 0.44 -6.88 3.31
C TYR A 128 1.46 -6.80 4.44
N PHE A 129 2.63 -6.25 4.15
CA PHE A 129 3.64 -5.96 5.16
C PHE A 129 4.10 -4.52 5.03
N CYS A 130 4.17 -3.81 6.15
CA CYS A 130 4.87 -2.53 6.26
C CYS A 130 5.83 -2.55 7.44
N GLY A 131 7.07 -2.10 7.22
CA GLY A 131 8.11 -2.07 8.24
C GLY A 131 9.52 -1.99 7.63
N HIS A 132 10.53 -2.25 8.44
CA HIS A 132 11.90 -2.43 7.95
C HIS A 132 12.01 -3.68 7.08
N GLY A 133 12.80 -3.56 6.02
CA GLY A 133 13.22 -4.65 5.17
C GLY A 133 14.68 -4.49 4.81
N ILE A 134 15.35 -5.63 4.60
CA ILE A 134 16.75 -5.68 4.18
C ILE A 134 16.84 -6.63 3.00
N SER A 135 17.55 -6.24 1.96
CA SER A 135 17.81 -7.14 0.83
C SER A 135 19.21 -7.74 0.86
N LEU A 136 19.30 -9.01 0.49
CA LEU A 136 20.57 -9.68 0.16
C LEU A 136 20.46 -10.22 -1.26
N GLY A 137 21.18 -9.60 -2.20
CA GLY A 137 20.96 -9.88 -3.61
C GLY A 137 19.49 -9.66 -3.96
N VAL A 138 18.84 -10.62 -4.61
CA VAL A 138 17.43 -10.47 -5.03
C VAL A 138 16.40 -10.80 -3.94
N ASP A 139 16.85 -11.33 -2.80
CA ASP A 139 15.99 -11.76 -1.69
C ASP A 139 15.84 -10.65 -0.64
N THR A 140 14.72 -10.67 0.09
CA THR A 140 14.26 -9.65 1.02
C THR A 140 13.86 -10.31 2.34
N SER A 141 14.49 -9.85 3.42
CA SER A 141 14.09 -10.17 4.80
C SER A 141 13.15 -9.08 5.30
N LEU A 142 11.95 -9.44 5.74
CA LEU A 142 10.99 -8.54 6.37
C LEU A 142 11.17 -8.62 7.89
N LEU A 143 11.57 -7.53 8.53
CA LEU A 143 12.02 -7.57 9.92
C LEU A 143 10.83 -7.55 10.88
N ALA A 144 10.78 -8.55 11.77
CA ALA A 144 9.80 -8.61 12.85
C ALA A 144 10.25 -7.72 14.03
N ALA A 145 9.36 -7.54 15.00
CA ALA A 145 9.59 -6.67 16.15
C ALA A 145 10.78 -7.09 17.02
N ASP A 146 11.11 -8.39 17.01
CA ASP A 146 12.14 -9.05 17.78
C ASP A 146 13.40 -9.38 16.95
N VAL A 147 13.60 -8.72 15.79
CA VAL A 147 14.87 -8.77 15.06
C VAL A 147 16.04 -8.41 15.98
N PHE A 148 17.17 -9.11 15.86
CA PHE A 148 18.34 -9.02 16.74
C PHE A 148 18.19 -9.61 18.16
N ALA A 149 17.08 -10.28 18.51
CA ALA A 149 16.96 -10.98 19.80
C ALA A 149 18.03 -12.08 19.96
N ASP A 150 18.33 -12.79 18.87
CA ASP A 150 19.41 -13.78 18.81
C ASP A 150 20.69 -13.13 18.28
N ARG A 151 21.68 -12.96 19.17
CA ARG A 151 22.98 -12.37 18.81
C ARG A 151 23.78 -13.21 17.81
N ASN A 152 23.55 -14.52 17.76
CA ASN A 152 24.28 -15.43 16.87
C ASN A 152 23.60 -15.57 15.51
N SER A 153 22.28 -15.39 15.46
CA SER A 153 21.50 -15.35 14.22
C SER A 153 20.51 -14.18 14.26
N PRO A 154 20.98 -12.93 14.05
CA PRO A 154 20.16 -11.73 14.14
C PRO A 154 18.87 -11.75 13.32
N LEU A 155 18.95 -12.35 12.13
CA LEU A 155 17.82 -12.46 11.21
C LEU A 155 16.83 -13.56 11.60
N ASN A 156 17.04 -14.33 12.68
CA ASN A 156 16.01 -15.23 13.22
C ASN A 156 14.72 -14.49 13.57
N GLY A 157 14.79 -13.20 13.92
CA GLY A 157 13.64 -12.29 14.08
C GLY A 157 13.19 -11.62 12.78
N ALA A 158 13.38 -12.27 11.63
CA ALA A 158 12.93 -11.79 10.33
C ALA A 158 12.24 -12.90 9.54
N LEU A 159 11.38 -12.51 8.60
CA LEU A 159 10.69 -13.39 7.67
C LEU A 159 11.43 -13.37 6.32
N HIS A 160 11.84 -14.54 5.84
CA HIS A 160 12.41 -14.68 4.50
C HIS A 160 11.28 -14.64 3.46
N PHE A 161 11.07 -13.49 2.82
CA PHE A 161 9.89 -13.23 1.99
C PHE A 161 9.83 -14.13 0.76
N GLU A 162 10.91 -14.27 0.00
CA GLU A 162 10.94 -15.08 -1.20
C GLU A 162 10.84 -16.58 -0.87
N ALA A 163 11.32 -17.01 0.30
CA ALA A 163 11.08 -18.38 0.76
C ALA A 163 9.61 -18.60 1.13
N LEU A 164 8.93 -17.62 1.75
CA LEU A 164 7.48 -17.64 1.94
C LEU A 164 6.75 -17.73 0.60
N THR A 165 7.06 -16.88 -0.37
CA THR A 165 6.36 -16.88 -1.67
C THR A 165 6.58 -18.18 -2.43
N ARG A 166 7.77 -18.81 -2.33
CA ARG A 166 8.03 -20.16 -2.85
C ARG A 166 7.29 -21.24 -2.05
N GLY A 167 7.23 -21.12 -0.71
CA GLY A 167 6.49 -21.99 0.20
C GLY A 167 5.00 -22.08 -0.15
N LEU A 168 4.41 -20.96 -0.53
CA LEU A 168 3.01 -20.86 -0.95
C LEU A 168 2.70 -21.52 -2.30
N ASN A 169 3.69 -22.10 -3.00
CA ASN A 169 3.41 -23.07 -4.06
C ASN A 169 2.64 -24.29 -3.53
N ASN A 170 2.81 -24.62 -2.24
CA ASN A 170 2.10 -25.70 -1.55
C ASN A 170 0.73 -25.28 -1.02
N CYS A 171 0.23 -24.10 -1.39
CA CYS A 171 -1.14 -23.67 -1.09
C CYS A 171 -1.99 -23.77 -2.36
N ARG A 172 -3.21 -24.30 -2.22
CA ARG A 172 -4.16 -24.48 -3.31
C ARG A 172 -4.66 -23.16 -3.90
N ALA A 173 -4.70 -22.08 -3.10
CA ALA A 173 -5.11 -20.74 -3.53
C ALA A 173 -4.65 -20.41 -4.96
N GLY A 174 -5.61 -20.22 -5.85
CA GLY A 174 -5.35 -19.92 -7.25
C GLY A 174 -4.76 -18.53 -7.44
N GLN A 175 -5.08 -17.59 -6.54
CA GLN A 175 -4.58 -16.20 -6.60
C GLN A 175 -3.88 -15.79 -5.32
N GLN A 176 -2.73 -15.13 -5.47
CA GLN A 176 -1.92 -14.65 -4.35
C GLN A 176 -1.34 -13.27 -4.65
N VAL A 177 -1.67 -12.26 -3.83
CA VAL A 177 -1.14 -10.90 -3.98
C VAL A 177 -0.37 -10.47 -2.75
N PHE A 178 0.78 -9.83 -2.98
CA PHE A 178 1.70 -9.40 -1.93
C PHE A 178 1.99 -7.92 -2.11
N PHE A 179 1.69 -7.13 -1.08
CA PHE A 179 2.06 -5.72 -0.97
C PHE A 179 3.18 -5.60 0.05
N VAL A 180 4.37 -5.20 -0.40
CA VAL A 180 5.58 -5.14 0.42
C VAL A 180 6.07 -3.71 0.52
N ASP A 181 5.70 -3.07 1.63
CA ASP A 181 6.03 -1.69 1.97
C ASP A 181 7.22 -1.63 2.94
N ALA A 182 8.38 -1.98 2.40
CA ALA A 182 9.63 -2.04 3.15
C ALA A 182 10.80 -1.60 2.27
N CYS A 183 11.86 -1.14 2.91
CA CYS A 183 13.13 -0.89 2.24
C CYS A 183 13.67 -2.18 1.62
N ARG A 184 14.44 -2.03 0.54
CA ARG A 184 15.09 -3.13 -0.17
C ARG A 184 16.57 -2.85 -0.39
N GLU A 185 17.13 -2.02 0.48
CA GLU A 185 18.55 -1.72 0.50
C GLU A 185 19.32 -2.86 1.17
N GLY A 186 20.54 -3.09 0.69
CA GLY A 186 21.46 -4.04 1.33
C GLY A 186 22.10 -3.39 2.56
N SER A 187 22.07 -4.09 3.69
CA SER A 187 22.95 -3.74 4.81
C SER A 187 24.27 -4.46 4.63
N ASP A 188 25.23 -3.81 3.96
CA ASP A 188 26.60 -4.33 3.77
C ASP A 188 27.22 -4.83 5.09
N ALA A 189 26.93 -4.15 6.20
CA ALA A 189 27.38 -4.53 7.52
C ALA A 189 26.72 -5.84 8.02
N LEU A 190 25.40 -5.97 7.85
CA LEU A 190 24.68 -7.18 8.25
C LEU A 190 25.07 -8.38 7.38
N VAL A 191 25.16 -8.18 6.06
CA VAL A 191 25.56 -9.21 5.10
C VAL A 191 26.96 -9.75 5.38
N ARG A 192 27.92 -8.86 5.71
CA ARG A 192 29.29 -9.26 6.06
C ARG A 192 29.40 -10.03 7.38
N GLN A 193 28.46 -9.84 8.30
CA GLN A 193 28.50 -10.46 9.64
C GLN A 193 27.67 -11.73 9.77
N VAL A 194 26.47 -11.76 9.16
CA VAL A 194 25.55 -12.90 9.23
C VAL A 194 25.83 -13.93 8.13
N GLY A 195 26.58 -13.56 7.09
CA GLY A 195 26.78 -14.38 5.91
C GLY A 195 25.53 -14.42 5.02
N THR A 196 25.58 -15.22 3.96
CA THR A 196 24.48 -15.33 2.97
C THR A 196 23.42 -16.37 3.32
N ASP A 197 23.64 -17.14 4.39
CA ASP A 197 22.96 -18.43 4.57
C ASP A 197 21.69 -18.34 5.45
N SER A 198 21.44 -17.20 6.10
CA SER A 198 20.24 -16.97 6.93
C SER A 198 19.59 -15.63 6.60
N LEU A 199 18.48 -15.67 5.86
CA LEU A 199 17.61 -14.51 5.55
C LEU A 199 16.36 -14.47 6.44
N GLY A 200 16.46 -15.14 7.57
CA GLY A 200 15.38 -15.31 8.53
C GLY A 200 14.52 -16.54 8.30
N ARG A 201 13.41 -16.59 9.03
CA ARG A 201 12.57 -17.77 9.18
C ARG A 201 11.75 -18.03 7.93
N VAL A 202 11.64 -19.33 7.62
CA VAL A 202 10.86 -19.86 6.52
C VAL A 202 9.63 -20.57 7.12
N PRO A 203 8.44 -19.94 7.14
CA PRO A 203 7.25 -20.51 7.77
C PRO A 203 6.70 -21.74 7.03
N VAL A 204 6.89 -21.78 5.71
CA VAL A 204 6.41 -22.86 4.84
C VAL A 204 7.54 -23.27 3.92
N ALA A 205 7.91 -24.55 3.94
CA ALA A 205 8.97 -25.06 3.07
C ALA A 205 8.57 -24.92 1.59
N GLY A 206 9.48 -24.39 0.77
CA GLY A 206 9.29 -24.29 -0.67
C GLY A 206 9.42 -25.64 -1.36
N ASN A 207 8.43 -25.99 -2.19
CA ASN A 207 8.48 -27.16 -3.07
C ASN A 207 7.92 -26.81 -4.46
N VAL A 208 8.06 -27.74 -5.40
CA VAL A 208 7.33 -27.72 -6.67
C VAL A 208 5.83 -27.74 -6.37
N ARG A 209 5.04 -26.90 -7.06
CA ARG A 209 3.59 -26.89 -6.91
C ARG A 209 3.05 -28.31 -7.20
N PRO A 210 2.29 -28.94 -6.27
CA PRO A 210 1.81 -30.30 -6.45
C PRO A 210 0.94 -30.48 -7.70
N ASP A 211 1.00 -31.68 -8.29
CA ASP A 211 0.11 -32.06 -9.40
C ASP A 211 -1.36 -32.00 -8.97
N GLY A 212 -2.22 -31.50 -9.85
CA GLY A 212 -3.66 -31.36 -9.61
C GLY A 212 -4.07 -30.08 -8.87
N PHE A 213 -3.13 -29.22 -8.48
CA PHE A 213 -3.46 -27.86 -8.05
C PHE A 213 -3.74 -26.99 -9.30
N VAL A 214 -4.68 -26.05 -9.20
CA VAL A 214 -4.90 -25.06 -10.26
C VAL A 214 -3.63 -24.23 -10.50
N PRO A 215 -3.40 -23.67 -11.70
CA PRO A 215 -2.30 -22.73 -11.90
C PRO A 215 -2.32 -21.62 -10.87
N ARG A 216 -1.14 -21.29 -10.33
CA ARG A 216 -0.98 -20.19 -9.39
C ARG A 216 -0.75 -18.91 -10.17
N GLU A 217 -1.67 -17.96 -10.02
CA GLU A 217 -1.49 -16.57 -10.42
C GLU A 217 -1.04 -15.76 -9.21
N HIS A 218 0.12 -15.10 -9.30
CA HIS A 218 0.56 -14.21 -8.22
C HIS A 218 0.99 -12.85 -8.71
N ALA A 219 0.88 -11.86 -7.81
CA ALA A 219 1.39 -10.52 -8.05
C ALA A 219 2.11 -10.01 -6.81
N ILE A 220 3.33 -9.49 -6.99
CA ILE A 220 4.11 -8.92 -5.91
C ILE A 220 4.38 -7.46 -6.25
N ILE A 221 3.86 -6.55 -5.44
CA ILE A 221 4.04 -5.10 -5.58
C ILE A 221 4.89 -4.61 -4.41
N TYR A 222 6.09 -4.15 -4.72
CA TYR A 222 7.00 -3.52 -3.76
C TYR A 222 6.81 -2.00 -3.76
N ALA A 223 6.96 -1.37 -2.60
CA ALA A 223 6.96 0.09 -2.48
C ALA A 223 8.15 0.77 -3.17
N THR A 224 9.25 0.04 -3.37
CA THR A 224 10.49 0.58 -3.92
C THR A 224 11.30 -0.45 -4.71
N LEU A 225 12.27 0.05 -5.49
CA LEU A 225 13.21 -0.75 -6.27
C LEU A 225 14.17 -1.53 -5.36
N HIS A 226 14.76 -2.59 -5.90
CA HIS A 226 15.87 -3.24 -5.22
C HIS A 226 17.03 -2.24 -5.03
N GLY A 227 17.62 -2.23 -3.83
CA GLY A 227 18.67 -1.30 -3.43
C GLY A 227 18.18 0.06 -2.94
N ALA A 228 16.87 0.28 -2.80
CA ALA A 228 16.31 1.59 -2.44
C ALA A 228 15.48 1.57 -1.15
N GLU A 229 15.29 2.76 -0.58
CA GLU A 229 14.45 2.98 0.60
C GLU A 229 12.96 3.11 0.25
N ALA A 230 12.09 2.77 1.21
CA ALA A 230 10.67 3.11 1.19
C ALA A 230 10.45 4.31 2.12
N VAL A 231 9.58 5.25 1.72
CA VAL A 231 9.43 6.54 2.40
C VAL A 231 8.04 6.76 2.98
N ALA A 232 7.98 7.59 4.04
CA ALA A 232 6.75 7.91 4.74
C ALA A 232 6.68 9.39 5.10
N ARG A 233 5.44 9.90 5.25
CA ARG A 233 5.22 11.24 5.84
C ARG A 233 5.26 11.13 7.36
N ALA A 234 5.78 12.15 8.03
CA ALA A 234 5.81 12.20 9.49
C ALA A 234 4.38 12.06 10.07
N GLY A 235 4.19 11.11 10.98
CA GLY A 235 2.91 10.88 11.67
C GLY A 235 1.77 10.31 10.81
N GLY A 236 1.99 10.08 9.51
CA GLY A 236 1.00 9.53 8.59
C GLY A 236 1.22 8.06 8.26
N VAL A 237 0.39 7.53 7.36
CA VAL A 237 0.71 6.30 6.62
C VAL A 237 1.92 6.55 5.70
N SER A 238 2.55 5.47 5.26
CA SER A 238 3.61 5.51 4.25
C SER A 238 3.10 6.07 2.93
N LEU A 239 4.01 6.61 2.12
CA LEU A 239 3.65 7.19 0.83
C LEU A 239 3.09 6.12 -0.12
N PHE A 240 3.66 4.92 -0.09
CA PHE A 240 3.18 3.78 -0.87
C PHE A 240 1.76 3.37 -0.46
N THR A 241 1.48 3.26 0.84
CA THR A 241 0.14 2.85 1.30
C THR A 241 -0.92 3.90 0.98
N ASP A 242 -0.62 5.19 1.12
CA ASP A 242 -1.54 6.26 0.68
C ASP A 242 -1.82 6.18 -0.82
N ALA A 243 -0.77 5.98 -1.63
CA ALA A 243 -0.91 5.84 -3.09
C ALA A 243 -1.71 4.59 -3.47
N LEU A 244 -1.49 3.48 -2.76
CA LEU A 244 -2.21 2.23 -2.97
C LEU A 244 -3.70 2.39 -2.66
N LEU A 245 -4.05 2.98 -1.52
CA LEU A 245 -5.43 3.22 -1.11
C LEU A 245 -6.17 4.13 -2.09
N ARG A 246 -5.55 5.24 -2.52
CA ARG A 246 -6.14 6.11 -3.56
C ARG A 246 -6.25 5.45 -4.92
N SER A 247 -5.38 4.49 -5.21
CA SER A 247 -5.46 3.70 -6.44
C SER A 247 -6.67 2.76 -6.41
N PHE A 248 -7.00 2.18 -5.25
CA PHE A 248 -8.22 1.40 -5.09
C PHE A 248 -9.50 2.22 -5.27
N ASP A 249 -9.52 3.47 -4.78
CA ASP A 249 -10.71 4.34 -4.83
C ASP A 249 -11.11 4.80 -6.25
N GLY A 250 -10.23 4.61 -7.24
CA GLY A 250 -10.61 4.82 -8.64
C GLY A 250 -9.47 5.04 -9.62
N ALA A 251 -8.33 5.59 -9.19
CA ALA A 251 -7.21 5.86 -10.11
C ALA A 251 -6.62 4.58 -10.73
N GLY A 252 -6.75 3.43 -10.05
CA GLY A 252 -6.36 2.13 -10.57
C GLY A 252 -7.49 1.38 -11.26
N SER A 253 -8.64 2.00 -11.54
CA SER A 253 -9.78 1.30 -12.13
C SER A 253 -9.84 1.42 -13.65
N GLU A 254 -10.35 0.39 -14.29
CA GLU A 254 -10.71 0.34 -15.71
C GLU A 254 -12.19 -0.03 -15.86
N ASN A 255 -12.84 0.50 -16.90
CA ASN A 255 -14.21 0.14 -17.24
C ASN A 255 -14.18 -1.18 -18.03
N THR A 256 -14.54 -2.26 -17.38
CA THR A 256 -14.42 -3.61 -17.95
C THR A 256 -15.69 -4.06 -18.66
N GLU A 257 -16.85 -3.65 -18.15
CA GLU A 257 -18.19 -3.97 -18.66
C GLU A 257 -19.08 -2.77 -18.31
N ASP A 258 -20.02 -2.37 -19.17
CA ASP A 258 -20.81 -1.13 -19.04
C ASP A 258 -21.13 -0.71 -17.58
N SER A 259 -20.38 0.28 -17.08
CA SER A 259 -20.49 0.88 -15.72
C SER A 259 -19.96 0.04 -14.55
N VAL A 260 -19.21 -1.01 -14.82
CA VAL A 260 -18.46 -1.82 -13.85
C VAL A 260 -16.99 -1.42 -13.93
N TRP A 261 -16.52 -0.84 -12.83
CA TRP A 261 -15.14 -0.37 -12.68
C TRP A 261 -14.36 -1.37 -11.85
N ARG A 262 -13.31 -1.96 -12.44
CA ARG A 262 -12.46 -2.95 -11.76
C ARG A 262 -11.03 -2.47 -11.67
N VAL A 263 -10.40 -2.77 -10.55
CA VAL A 263 -8.98 -2.57 -10.30
C VAL A 263 -8.31 -3.93 -10.44
N THR A 264 -7.34 -3.99 -11.35
CA THR A 264 -6.48 -5.15 -11.56
C THR A 264 -5.14 -4.96 -10.87
N THR A 265 -4.35 -6.03 -10.71
CA THR A 265 -3.00 -5.91 -10.14
C THR A 265 -2.07 -5.04 -11.01
N ALA A 266 -2.22 -5.04 -12.34
CA ALA A 266 -1.42 -4.19 -13.23
C ALA A 266 -1.81 -2.71 -13.16
N THR A 267 -3.11 -2.41 -13.20
CA THR A 267 -3.65 -1.04 -13.13
C THR A 267 -3.37 -0.40 -11.77
N LEU A 268 -3.45 -1.19 -10.70
CA LEU A 268 -3.07 -0.80 -9.35
C LEU A 268 -1.59 -0.38 -9.25
N LEU A 269 -0.67 -1.19 -9.79
CA LEU A 269 0.76 -0.85 -9.82
C LEU A 269 0.97 0.45 -10.62
N HIS A 270 0.37 0.55 -11.80
CA HIS A 270 0.52 1.72 -12.66
C HIS A 270 0.02 3.00 -11.95
N ALA A 271 -1.17 2.97 -11.35
CA ALA A 271 -1.74 4.11 -10.62
C ALA A 271 -0.90 4.49 -9.38
N THR A 272 -0.41 3.49 -8.64
CA THR A 272 0.45 3.72 -7.46
C THR A 272 1.74 4.44 -7.86
N VAL A 273 2.39 4.01 -8.96
CA VAL A 273 3.58 4.68 -9.50
C VAL A 273 3.26 6.12 -9.94
N ARG A 274 2.09 6.35 -10.54
CA ARG A 274 1.67 7.71 -10.95
C ARG A 274 1.52 8.64 -9.77
N PHE A 275 0.82 8.22 -8.70
CA PHE A 275 0.70 9.01 -7.48
C PHE A 275 2.05 9.36 -6.89
N MET A 276 2.95 8.38 -6.73
CA MET A 276 4.24 8.61 -6.08
C MET A 276 5.21 9.49 -6.90
N ARG A 277 4.93 9.69 -8.19
CA ARG A 277 5.64 10.62 -9.07
C ARG A 277 4.99 12.00 -9.15
N GLU A 278 3.81 12.19 -8.56
CA GLU A 278 3.06 13.42 -8.66
C GLU A 278 3.46 14.40 -7.54
N PRO A 279 3.96 15.61 -7.85
CA PRO A 279 4.35 16.61 -6.84
C PRO A 279 3.26 17.03 -5.87
N SER A 280 2.03 17.22 -6.36
CA SER A 280 0.90 17.61 -5.52
C SER A 280 0.46 16.50 -4.55
N PHE A 281 0.83 15.24 -4.83
CA PHE A 281 0.62 14.12 -3.93
C PHE A 281 1.85 13.89 -3.04
N ALA A 282 3.02 13.62 -3.60
CA ALA A 282 4.20 13.19 -2.87
C ALA A 282 4.98 14.33 -2.20
N GLY A 283 4.74 15.60 -2.57
CA GLY A 283 5.41 16.76 -2.00
C GLY A 283 6.93 16.69 -2.17
N SER A 284 7.68 16.86 -1.10
CA SER A 284 9.15 16.74 -1.12
C SER A 284 9.66 15.30 -1.31
N LEU A 285 8.78 14.29 -1.28
CA LEU A 285 9.13 12.87 -1.42
C LEU A 285 8.93 12.35 -2.85
N VAL A 286 8.64 13.21 -3.83
CA VAL A 286 8.49 12.82 -5.24
C VAL A 286 9.70 12.04 -5.71
N GLY A 287 9.46 10.83 -6.23
CA GLY A 287 10.53 9.98 -6.77
C GLY A 287 11.51 9.45 -5.72
N ALA A 288 11.28 9.69 -4.42
CA ALA A 288 12.13 9.17 -3.35
C ALA A 288 12.04 7.63 -3.21
N SER A 289 10.94 7.03 -3.71
CA SER A 289 10.79 5.58 -3.83
C SER A 289 9.98 5.26 -5.10
N VAL A 290 10.29 4.14 -5.75
CA VAL A 290 9.71 3.75 -7.04
C VAL A 290 9.05 2.38 -6.94
N PRO A 291 7.71 2.30 -6.89
CA PRO A 291 7.02 1.03 -6.81
C PRO A 291 7.28 0.16 -8.03
N VAL A 292 7.38 -1.15 -7.81
CA VAL A 292 7.63 -2.13 -8.88
C VAL A 292 6.89 -3.44 -8.66
N GLY A 293 6.50 -4.06 -9.78
CA GLY A 293 5.99 -5.42 -9.83
C GLY A 293 7.12 -6.43 -10.00
N LYS A 294 7.03 -7.60 -9.37
CA LYS A 294 7.85 -8.79 -9.65
C LYS A 294 6.92 -9.96 -9.94
N GLU A 295 7.21 -10.70 -11.02
CA GLU A 295 6.48 -11.93 -11.40
C GLU A 295 4.96 -11.74 -11.34
N SER A 296 4.46 -10.65 -11.91
CA SER A 296 3.08 -10.21 -11.69
C SER A 296 2.16 -10.69 -12.82
N PHE A 297 1.32 -11.66 -12.49
CA PHE A 297 0.11 -11.94 -13.24
C PHE A 297 -0.88 -10.79 -13.06
N ASP A 298 -1.65 -10.52 -14.12
CA ASP A 298 -2.72 -9.54 -14.10
C ASP A 298 -4.06 -10.22 -13.86
N PHE A 299 -4.78 -9.80 -12.84
CA PHE A 299 -6.12 -10.29 -12.53
C PHE A 299 -6.93 -9.23 -11.76
N ASP A 300 -8.25 -9.32 -11.87
CA ASP A 300 -9.20 -8.47 -11.14
C ASP A 300 -9.01 -8.66 -9.63
N PHE A 301 -8.71 -7.58 -8.92
CA PHE A 301 -8.54 -7.59 -7.47
C PHE A 301 -9.73 -6.97 -6.74
N HIS A 302 -10.28 -5.89 -7.27
CA HIS A 302 -11.33 -5.13 -6.61
C HIS A 302 -12.32 -4.55 -7.62
N GLU A 303 -13.60 -4.53 -7.29
CA GLU A 303 -14.67 -3.85 -8.03
C GLU A 303 -15.13 -2.62 -7.23
N LEU A 304 -15.24 -1.46 -7.86
CA LEU A 304 -15.78 -0.26 -7.21
C LEU A 304 -17.30 -0.37 -7.07
N ARG A 305 -17.84 0.20 -6.00
CA ARG A 305 -19.29 0.25 -5.73
C ARG A 305 -20.04 1.27 -6.59
N GLY A 306 -19.33 2.14 -7.27
CA GLY A 306 -19.88 3.22 -8.08
C GLY A 306 -18.78 3.84 -8.94
N ASP A 307 -19.02 5.07 -9.38
CA ASP A 307 -18.10 5.79 -10.23
C ASP A 307 -16.74 6.04 -9.56
N PRO A 308 -15.63 5.92 -10.30
CA PRO A 308 -14.30 6.10 -9.73
C PRO A 308 -14.05 7.54 -9.35
N VAL A 309 -13.28 7.72 -8.28
CA VAL A 309 -12.71 9.01 -7.92
C VAL A 309 -11.36 9.17 -8.62
N VAL A 310 -11.26 10.19 -9.45
CA VAL A 310 -10.12 10.43 -10.33
C VAL A 310 -9.29 11.62 -9.82
N PRO A 311 -7.97 11.47 -9.68
CA PRO A 311 -7.08 12.60 -9.42
C PRO A 311 -6.99 13.50 -10.66
N VAL A 312 -7.30 14.78 -10.48
CA VAL A 312 -7.29 15.81 -11.52
C VAL A 312 -6.40 16.97 -11.10
N TYR A 313 -5.47 17.35 -11.98
CA TYR A 313 -4.54 18.46 -11.76
C TYR A 313 -4.85 19.59 -12.74
N ILE A 314 -5.27 20.73 -12.20
CA ILE A 314 -5.69 21.91 -12.96
C ILE A 314 -4.62 22.99 -12.78
N GLY A 315 -4.03 23.45 -13.87
CA GLY A 315 -3.08 24.56 -13.84
C GLY A 315 -3.15 25.41 -15.10
N CYS A 316 -2.40 26.49 -15.12
CA CYS A 316 -2.10 27.26 -16.31
C CYS A 316 -0.84 26.71 -16.99
N LYS A 317 -0.72 26.87 -18.32
CA LYS A 317 0.50 26.47 -19.05
C LYS A 317 1.74 27.26 -18.62
N ASP A 318 1.57 28.52 -18.22
CA ASP A 318 2.60 29.30 -17.54
C ASP A 318 2.45 29.12 -16.02
N PRO A 319 3.41 28.50 -15.31
CA PRO A 319 3.31 28.31 -13.87
C PRO A 319 3.21 29.60 -13.07
N ALA A 320 3.71 30.73 -13.58
CA ALA A 320 3.59 32.03 -12.91
C ALA A 320 2.13 32.50 -12.81
N ASP A 321 1.26 32.01 -13.70
CA ASP A 321 -0.17 32.31 -13.69
C ASP A 321 -0.91 31.56 -12.58
N ASN A 322 -0.40 30.41 -12.13
CA ASN A 322 -1.03 29.62 -11.06
C ASN A 322 -1.13 30.39 -9.74
N ALA A 323 -0.13 31.22 -9.43
CA ALA A 323 -0.07 32.01 -8.20
C ALA A 323 -1.02 33.21 -8.19
N ARG A 324 -1.68 33.51 -9.32
CA ARG A 324 -2.57 34.67 -9.47
C ARG A 324 -3.99 34.28 -9.87
N ALA A 325 -4.17 33.06 -10.37
CA ALA A 325 -5.46 32.56 -10.81
C ALA A 325 -6.34 32.16 -9.62
N GLU A 326 -7.60 32.60 -9.65
CA GLU A 326 -8.68 31.86 -9.01
C GLU A 326 -9.06 30.70 -9.93
N PHE A 327 -8.93 29.46 -9.45
CA PHE A 327 -9.41 28.30 -10.18
C PHE A 327 -10.84 27.96 -9.78
N ILE A 328 -11.67 27.65 -10.76
CA ILE A 328 -13.06 27.22 -10.55
C ILE A 328 -13.27 25.91 -11.29
N CYS A 329 -13.95 24.96 -10.65
CA CYS A 329 -14.32 23.67 -11.25
C CYS A 329 -15.81 23.42 -11.03
N ARG A 330 -16.55 23.22 -12.12
CA ARG A 330 -18.01 23.04 -12.12
C ARG A 330 -18.42 21.68 -12.65
N HIS A 331 -19.45 21.13 -12.03
CA HIS A 331 -20.18 19.96 -12.50
C HIS A 331 -21.69 20.27 -12.40
N PRO A 332 -22.54 19.85 -13.35
CA PRO A 332 -23.97 20.15 -13.30
C PRO A 332 -24.68 19.68 -12.02
N GLU A 333 -24.19 18.58 -11.43
CA GLU A 333 -24.81 17.90 -10.28
C GLU A 333 -24.00 17.98 -8.98
N GLN A 334 -22.85 18.67 -8.97
CA GLN A 334 -22.03 18.79 -7.75
C GLN A 334 -21.82 20.26 -7.39
N ALA A 335 -21.51 20.49 -6.11
CA ALA A 335 -21.13 21.81 -5.64
C ALA A 335 -19.88 22.30 -6.39
N GLU A 336 -19.93 23.57 -6.81
CA GLU A 336 -18.78 24.26 -7.39
C GLU A 336 -17.61 24.25 -6.41
N ARG A 337 -16.42 23.96 -6.93
CA ARG A 337 -15.18 24.00 -6.16
C ARG A 337 -14.36 25.18 -6.61
N ARG A 338 -13.66 25.82 -5.68
CA ARG A 338 -12.80 26.98 -5.95
C ARG A 338 -11.46 26.87 -5.24
N ARG A 339 -10.40 27.35 -5.88
CA ARG A 339 -9.12 27.68 -5.25
C ARG A 339 -8.83 29.16 -5.49
N PRO A 340 -8.97 30.03 -4.47
CA PRO A 340 -8.60 31.44 -4.61
C PRO A 340 -7.07 31.57 -4.75
N PRO A 341 -6.58 32.68 -5.32
CA PRO A 341 -5.15 32.98 -5.27
C PRO A 341 -4.69 33.22 -3.82
N PRO A 342 -3.38 33.04 -3.52
CA PRO A 342 -2.82 33.33 -2.20
C PRO A 342 -3.12 34.77 -1.75
N ALA A 343 -3.32 34.96 -0.45
CA ALA A 343 -3.57 36.29 0.10
C ALA A 343 -2.31 37.18 0.01
N PRO A 344 -2.46 38.52 0.02
CA PRO A 344 -1.30 39.41 0.01
C PRO A 344 -0.36 39.12 1.19
N GLY A 345 0.90 38.79 0.88
CA GLY A 345 1.93 38.45 1.87
C GLY A 345 2.12 36.96 2.14
N GLU A 346 1.29 36.09 1.55
CA GLU A 346 1.53 34.65 1.52
C GLU A 346 2.52 34.27 0.42
N GLU A 347 3.17 33.11 0.57
CA GLU A 347 4.06 32.59 -0.47
C GLU A 347 3.26 32.27 -1.75
N PRO A 348 3.82 32.57 -2.94
CA PRO A 348 3.13 32.30 -4.20
C PRO A 348 2.98 30.79 -4.43
N ASP A 349 1.74 30.33 -4.65
CA ASP A 349 1.45 28.96 -5.04
C ASP A 349 1.55 28.79 -6.56
N LEU A 350 2.72 28.36 -7.03
CA LEU A 350 2.96 28.04 -8.44
C LEU A 350 2.41 26.65 -8.83
N GLY A 351 1.88 25.88 -7.88
CA GLY A 351 1.41 24.52 -8.06
C GLY A 351 0.09 24.41 -8.82
N GLU A 352 -0.09 23.27 -9.46
CA GLU A 352 -1.39 22.85 -9.99
C GLU A 352 -2.37 22.62 -8.83
N TRP A 353 -3.63 22.95 -9.05
CA TRP A 353 -4.71 22.63 -8.14
C TRP A 353 -5.07 21.16 -8.29
N ALA A 354 -4.75 20.37 -7.27
CA ALA A 354 -5.10 18.96 -7.19
C ALA A 354 -6.51 18.77 -6.62
N LEU A 355 -7.34 18.04 -7.36
CA LEU A 355 -8.69 17.63 -6.97
C LEU A 355 -8.87 16.13 -7.10
N PHE A 356 -9.80 15.60 -6.32
CA PHE A 356 -10.32 14.25 -6.45
C PHE A 356 -11.78 14.37 -6.91
N LEU A 357 -12.03 14.10 -8.19
CA LEU A 357 -13.31 14.30 -8.85
C LEU A 357 -13.95 12.95 -9.17
N PRO A 358 -15.24 12.73 -8.88
CA PRO A 358 -15.98 11.61 -9.45
C PRO A 358 -15.85 11.59 -10.97
N PHE A 359 -15.92 10.41 -11.57
CA PHE A 359 -15.99 10.25 -13.02
C PHE A 359 -17.06 11.16 -13.64
N GLY A 360 -16.71 11.84 -14.73
CA GLY A 360 -17.65 12.71 -15.43
C GLY A 360 -17.02 13.92 -16.10
N ARG A 361 -17.85 14.75 -16.72
CA ARG A 361 -17.42 15.97 -17.42
C ARG A 361 -17.52 17.18 -16.53
N TYR A 362 -16.48 17.99 -16.54
CA TYR A 362 -16.38 19.22 -15.76
C TYR A 362 -15.96 20.38 -16.65
N GLU A 363 -16.44 21.56 -16.31
CA GLU A 363 -15.91 22.82 -16.82
C GLU A 363 -14.92 23.37 -15.80
N VAL A 364 -13.74 23.77 -16.28
CA VAL A 364 -12.70 24.36 -15.44
C VAL A 364 -12.27 25.72 -15.96
N GLU A 365 -12.03 26.63 -15.04
CA GLU A 365 -11.63 28.00 -15.32
C GLU A 365 -10.41 28.40 -14.49
N ALA A 366 -9.56 29.25 -15.07
CA ALA A 366 -8.59 30.08 -14.37
C ALA A 366 -8.94 31.54 -14.62
N VAL A 367 -9.28 32.27 -13.56
CA VAL A 367 -9.60 33.70 -13.57
C VAL A 367 -8.40 34.47 -13.04
N LEU A 368 -7.66 35.14 -13.94
CA LEU A 368 -6.49 35.96 -13.58
C LEU A 368 -6.83 37.45 -13.47
N GLY A 369 -7.98 37.85 -14.00
CA GLY A 369 -8.51 39.20 -13.95
C GLY A 369 -9.82 39.32 -14.74
N PRO A 370 -10.47 40.49 -14.74
CA PRO A 370 -11.78 40.69 -15.37
C PRO A 370 -11.83 40.32 -16.87
N GLU A 371 -10.71 40.41 -17.58
CA GLU A 371 -10.60 40.14 -19.02
C GLU A 371 -9.69 38.93 -19.36
N ASP A 372 -9.06 38.30 -18.37
CA ASP A 372 -8.23 37.09 -18.56
C ASP A 372 -8.88 35.92 -17.81
N VAL A 373 -9.91 35.36 -18.46
CA VAL A 373 -10.59 34.13 -18.05
C VAL A 373 -10.27 33.06 -19.09
N ARG A 374 -9.69 31.95 -18.63
CA ARG A 374 -9.32 30.82 -19.48
C ARG A 374 -10.14 29.63 -19.05
N SER A 375 -10.91 29.05 -19.97
CA SER A 375 -11.77 27.92 -19.69
C SER A 375 -11.44 26.72 -20.57
N ASN A 376 -11.76 25.52 -20.08
CA ASN A 376 -11.71 24.31 -20.86
C ASN A 376 -12.65 23.26 -20.26
N GLU A 377 -13.05 22.28 -21.07
CA GLU A 377 -13.76 21.10 -20.60
C GLU A 377 -12.75 20.00 -20.26
N LEU A 378 -13.02 19.24 -19.20
CA LEU A 378 -12.29 18.03 -18.89
C LEU A 378 -13.27 16.87 -18.66
N ASP A 379 -12.83 15.67 -19.02
CA ASP A 379 -13.55 14.43 -18.76
C ASP A 379 -12.70 13.63 -17.76
N ALA A 380 -13.08 13.70 -16.48
CA ALA A 380 -12.35 13.06 -15.38
C ALA A 380 -12.51 11.54 -15.50
N ARG A 381 -11.44 10.86 -15.93
CA ARG A 381 -11.39 9.41 -16.07
C ARG A 381 -10.09 8.84 -15.52
N PRO A 382 -10.08 7.61 -14.99
CA PRO A 382 -8.86 6.95 -14.58
C PRO A 382 -7.80 6.89 -15.71
N PRO A 383 -6.51 6.83 -15.38
CA PRO A 383 -5.97 6.80 -14.02
C PRO A 383 -5.80 8.18 -13.38
N LEU A 384 -5.61 9.22 -14.20
CA LEU A 384 -5.46 10.60 -13.76
C LEU A 384 -5.73 11.54 -14.94
N PHE A 385 -6.08 12.79 -14.64
CA PHE A 385 -6.20 13.83 -15.66
C PHE A 385 -5.38 15.06 -15.30
N ARG A 386 -4.78 15.71 -16.29
CA ARG A 386 -4.04 16.96 -16.12
C ARG A 386 -4.42 17.93 -17.22
N ILE A 387 -4.74 19.16 -16.84
CA ILE A 387 -5.15 20.20 -17.77
C ILE A 387 -4.36 21.48 -17.56
N GLY A 388 -3.78 21.98 -18.65
CA GLY A 388 -3.05 23.23 -18.71
C GLY A 388 -3.86 24.28 -19.47
N LEU A 389 -4.47 25.21 -18.74
CA LEU A 389 -5.25 26.31 -19.26
C LEU A 389 -4.32 27.35 -19.92
N ALA A 390 -4.64 27.68 -21.16
CA ALA A 390 -3.88 28.63 -21.98
C ALA A 390 -4.79 29.76 -22.44
N ARG A 391 -4.19 30.83 -22.94
CA ARG A 391 -4.95 31.84 -23.67
C ARG A 391 -5.62 31.18 -24.89
N PRO A 392 -6.87 31.55 -25.22
CA PRO A 392 -7.57 31.08 -26.41
C PRO A 392 -6.77 31.25 -27.70
#